data_AF-A0A5K1HGA8-F1
#
_entry.id   AF-A0A5K1HGA8-F1
#
_cell.length_a   1.000
_cell.length_b   1.000
_cell.length_c   1.000
_cell.angle_alpha   90.00
_cell.angle_beta   90.00
_cell.angle_gamma   90.00
#
_symmetry.space_group_name_H-M   'P 1'
#
loop_
_entity.id
_entity.type
_entity.pdbx_description
1 polymer ?
#
loop_
_entity_poly.entity_id
_entity_poly.type
_entity_poly.pdbx_seq_one_letter_code
_entity_poly.pdbx_strand_id
1 'polypeptide(L)'
;KISAGIQRRIGPEYAGPLGILQALADGVKLLFKEDLLPSRGDIRLFSVGPSVAVVSILLSYSVIPFGHHLVLTDLSIGVSLWIAISSIAPIGLLMSGYGSNNKYSFSGGLRAAAQSISYEIPLTPCVLSISL
;
A
#
# COMPACT_ATOMS: atom_id res chain seq x y z
N LYS A 1 -4.11 -18.84 -0.60
CA LYS A 1 -4.91 -20.03 -1.00
C LYS A 1 -5.13 -20.13 -2.51
N ILE A 2 -5.69 -19.13 -3.18
CA ILE A 2 -5.93 -19.17 -4.63
C ILE A 2 -4.66 -19.49 -5.43
N SER A 3 -3.55 -18.79 -5.13
CA SER A 3 -2.23 -19.08 -5.75
C SER A 3 -1.76 -20.53 -5.55
N ALA A 4 -2.04 -21.14 -4.40
CA ALA A 4 -1.70 -22.54 -4.12
C ALA A 4 -2.57 -23.49 -4.96
N GLY A 5 -3.87 -23.18 -5.09
CA GLY A 5 -4.81 -23.92 -5.95
C GLY A 5 -4.39 -23.94 -7.42
N ILE A 6 -3.96 -22.79 -7.97
CA ILE A 6 -3.42 -22.70 -9.34
C ILE A 6 -2.18 -23.59 -9.50
N GLN A 7 -1.30 -23.59 -8.50
CA GLN A 7 -0.07 -24.38 -8.49
C GLN A 7 -0.29 -25.86 -8.12
N ARG A 8 -1.54 -26.31 -7.94
CA ARG A 8 -1.88 -27.66 -7.44
C ARG A 8 -1.12 -28.05 -6.15
N ARG A 9 -0.93 -27.10 -5.25
CA ARG A 9 -0.40 -27.37 -3.90
C ARG A 9 -1.37 -26.89 -2.84
N ILE A 10 -1.22 -27.43 -1.64
CA ILE A 10 -2.02 -27.04 -0.48
C ILE A 10 -1.46 -25.72 0.08
N GLY A 11 -2.35 -24.82 0.48
CA GLY A 11 -1.99 -23.53 1.10
C GLY A 11 -1.62 -23.67 2.57
N PRO A 12 -1.60 -22.57 3.34
CA PRO A 12 -1.47 -22.64 4.79
C PRO A 12 -2.65 -23.39 5.40
N GLU A 13 -2.38 -24.47 6.15
CA GLU A 13 -3.41 -25.29 6.80
C GLU A 13 -3.27 -25.33 8.34
N TYR A 14 -2.05 -25.16 8.86
CA TYR A 14 -1.75 -25.42 10.28
C TYR A 14 -1.87 -24.20 11.19
N ALA A 15 -1.89 -22.97 10.63
CA ALA A 15 -2.08 -21.73 11.40
C ALA A 15 -3.57 -21.45 11.65
N GLY A 16 -4.24 -22.34 12.40
CA GLY A 16 -5.69 -22.32 12.65
C GLY A 16 -6.51 -23.10 11.60
N PRO A 17 -7.85 -23.19 11.74
CA PRO A 17 -8.70 -23.95 10.82
C PRO A 17 -8.52 -23.45 9.38
N LEU A 18 -8.08 -24.33 8.48
CA LEU A 18 -7.76 -23.99 7.09
C LEU A 18 -6.78 -22.79 6.96
N GLY A 19 -5.91 -22.53 7.95
CA GLY A 19 -4.95 -21.40 7.91
C GLY A 19 -5.57 -19.99 7.89
N ILE A 20 -6.78 -19.81 8.41
CA ILE A 20 -7.42 -18.47 8.50
C ILE A 20 -6.60 -17.52 9.38
N LEU A 21 -5.95 -18.04 10.43
CA LEU A 21 -5.15 -17.23 11.36
C LEU A 21 -3.73 -16.95 10.83
N GLN A 22 -3.38 -17.41 9.62
CA GLN A 22 -2.05 -17.21 9.04
C GLN A 22 -1.68 -15.72 8.93
N ALA A 23 -2.60 -14.89 8.42
CA ALA A 23 -2.34 -13.45 8.26
C ALA A 23 -2.12 -12.75 9.60
N LEU A 24 -2.87 -13.15 10.64
CA LEU A 24 -2.69 -12.65 12.00
C LEU A 24 -1.34 -13.10 12.57
N ALA A 25 -0.98 -14.38 12.41
CA ALA A 25 0.29 -14.92 12.89
C ALA A 25 1.50 -14.25 12.23
N ASP A 26 1.45 -14.00 10.92
CA ASP A 26 2.52 -13.29 10.19
C ASP A 26 2.62 -11.82 10.64
N GLY A 27 1.48 -11.14 10.86
CA GLY A 27 1.46 -9.77 11.39
C GLY A 27 2.07 -9.68 12.79
N VAL A 28 1.63 -10.55 13.71
CA VAL A 28 2.18 -10.63 15.08
C VAL A 28 3.68 -10.92 15.03
N LYS A 29 4.12 -11.88 14.21
CA LYS A 29 5.55 -12.19 14.03
C LYS A 29 6.36 -10.98 13.57
N LEU A 30 5.82 -10.17 12.66
CA LEU A 30 6.51 -8.97 12.18
C LEU A 30 6.61 -7.89 13.27
N LEU A 31 5.60 -7.74 14.13
CA LEU A 31 5.64 -6.79 15.26
C LEU A 31 6.65 -7.15 16.35
N PHE A 32 6.87 -8.46 16.58
CA PHE A 32 7.87 -8.95 17.54
C PHE A 32 9.28 -9.07 16.94
N LYS A 33 9.42 -8.87 15.62
CA LYS A 33 10.72 -8.93 14.93
C LYS A 33 11.54 -7.70 15.33
N GLU A 34 12.83 -7.89 15.55
CA GLU A 34 13.75 -6.77 15.76
C GLU A 34 13.89 -5.91 14.48
N ASP A 35 13.77 -4.60 14.65
CA ASP A 35 13.86 -3.63 13.56
C ASP A 35 15.32 -3.25 13.28
N LEU A 36 15.89 -3.81 12.20
CA LEU A 36 17.25 -3.51 11.76
C LEU A 36 17.25 -2.29 10.83
N LEU A 37 17.82 -1.19 11.32
CA LEU A 37 17.95 0.07 10.57
C LEU A 37 19.31 0.18 9.85
N PRO A 38 19.37 0.75 8.64
CA PRO A 38 20.61 0.89 7.90
C PRO A 38 21.55 1.91 8.55
N SER A 39 22.80 1.50 8.86
CA SER A 39 23.76 2.35 9.59
C SER A 39 24.22 3.61 8.82
N ARG A 40 24.11 3.60 7.50
CA ARG A 40 24.51 4.73 6.62
C ARG A 40 23.31 5.49 6.03
N GLY A 41 22.08 5.07 6.34
CA GLY A 41 20.86 5.65 5.79
C GLY A 41 20.29 6.78 6.64
N ASP A 42 19.40 7.59 6.05
CA ASP A 42 18.59 8.53 6.83
C ASP A 42 17.43 7.76 7.47
N ILE A 43 17.55 7.54 8.79
CA ILE A 43 16.61 6.75 9.59
C ILE A 43 15.21 7.39 9.57
N ARG A 44 15.12 8.72 9.60
CA ARG A 44 13.83 9.42 9.63
C ARG A 44 13.11 9.22 8.30
N LEU A 45 13.83 9.42 7.20
CA LEU A 45 13.24 9.25 5.86
C LEU A 45 12.88 7.79 5.57
N PHE A 46 13.73 6.85 6.00
CA PHE A 46 13.51 5.42 5.83
C PHE A 46 12.30 4.91 6.62
N SER A 47 12.09 5.41 7.84
CA SER A 47 10.96 5.01 8.70
C SER A 47 9.65 5.71 8.30
N VAL A 48 9.68 7.00 7.94
CA VAL A 48 8.48 7.76 7.55
C VAL A 48 7.98 7.37 6.16
N GLY A 49 8.86 6.98 5.24
CA GLY A 49 8.48 6.64 3.86
C GLY A 49 7.34 5.60 3.76
N PRO A 50 7.48 4.41 4.36
CA PRO A 50 6.40 3.42 4.39
C PRO A 50 5.12 3.92 5.08
N SER A 51 5.25 4.71 6.15
CA SER A 51 4.11 5.30 6.85
C SER A 51 3.29 6.21 5.94
N VAL A 52 3.94 7.06 5.13
CA VAL A 52 3.24 7.97 4.20
C VAL A 52 2.41 7.19 3.18
N ALA A 53 2.98 6.12 2.62
CA ALA A 53 2.26 5.28 1.65
C ALA A 53 1.05 4.57 2.29
N VAL A 54 1.19 4.04 3.50
CA VAL A 54 0.10 3.35 4.20
C VAL A 54 -1.00 4.33 4.63
N VAL A 55 -0.63 5.48 5.20
CA VAL A 55 -1.58 6.51 5.64
C VAL A 55 -2.40 7.06 4.48
N SER A 56 -1.77 7.29 3.31
CA SER A 56 -2.49 7.68 2.08
C SER A 56 -3.62 6.69 1.76
N ILE A 57 -3.32 5.39 1.75
CA ILE A 57 -4.30 4.35 1.41
C ILE A 57 -5.41 4.24 2.48
N LEU A 58 -5.06 4.34 3.77
CA LEU A 58 -6.04 4.32 4.85
C LEU A 58 -6.98 5.53 4.78
N LEU A 59 -6.47 6.71 4.41
CA LEU A 59 -7.28 7.91 4.24
C LEU A 59 -8.26 7.75 3.06
N SER A 60 -7.83 7.11 1.98
CA SER A 60 -8.69 6.83 0.82
C SER A 60 -9.92 5.97 1.13
N TYR A 61 -9.91 5.17 2.22
CA TYR A 61 -11.09 4.42 2.67
C TYR A 61 -12.22 5.30 3.19
N SER A 62 -11.94 6.55 3.59
CA SER A 62 -12.96 7.47 4.12
C SER A 62 -14.05 7.81 3.10
N VAL A 63 -13.74 7.71 1.82
CA VAL A 63 -14.63 8.04 0.70
C VAL A 63 -15.53 6.86 0.29
N ILE A 64 -15.16 5.62 0.66
CA ILE A 64 -15.82 4.42 0.15
C ILE A 64 -17.15 4.20 0.89
N PRO A 65 -18.30 4.19 0.18
CA PRO A 65 -19.58 3.88 0.80
C PRO A 65 -19.74 2.37 1.00
N PHE A 66 -20.02 1.93 2.23
CA PHE A 66 -20.30 0.52 2.55
C PHE A 66 -21.80 0.19 2.56
N GLY A 67 -22.66 1.20 2.48
CA GLY A 67 -24.11 1.07 2.45
C GLY A 67 -24.79 2.43 2.50
N HIS A 68 -26.12 2.46 2.42
CA HIS A 68 -26.90 3.71 2.30
C HIS A 68 -26.73 4.68 3.48
N HIS A 69 -26.46 4.15 4.68
CA HIS A 69 -26.17 4.93 5.88
C HIS A 69 -24.76 4.66 6.44
N LEU A 70 -23.94 3.87 5.75
CA LEU A 70 -22.59 3.49 6.17
C LEU A 70 -21.56 4.19 5.29
N VAL A 71 -21.50 5.51 5.42
CA VAL A 71 -20.51 6.37 4.75
C VAL A 71 -19.81 7.18 5.83
N LEU A 72 -18.48 7.14 5.87
CA LEU A 72 -17.69 7.91 6.83
C LEU A 72 -17.82 9.41 6.59
N THR A 73 -17.72 9.82 5.32
CA THR A 73 -17.91 11.22 4.92
C THR A 73 -18.51 11.27 3.53
N ASP A 74 -19.70 11.85 3.42
CA ASP A 74 -20.37 12.05 2.13
C ASP A 74 -19.86 13.36 1.51
N LEU A 75 -18.87 13.24 0.60
CA LEU A 75 -18.34 14.37 -0.15
C LEU A 75 -18.82 14.31 -1.60
N SER A 76 -19.32 15.44 -2.10
CA SER A 76 -19.68 15.62 -3.51
C SER A 76 -18.49 15.41 -4.47
N ILE A 77 -17.25 15.59 -3.97
CA ILE A 77 -16.00 15.40 -4.72
C ILE A 77 -15.24 14.13 -4.31
N GLY A 78 -15.92 13.15 -3.71
CA GLY A 78 -15.28 11.96 -3.12
C GLY A 78 -14.31 11.25 -4.07
N VAL A 79 -14.76 10.95 -5.29
CA VAL A 79 -13.95 10.23 -6.30
C VAL A 79 -12.70 11.02 -6.71
N SER A 80 -12.81 12.34 -6.87
CA SER A 80 -11.66 13.20 -7.19
C SER A 80 -10.67 13.26 -6.03
N LEU A 81 -11.17 13.32 -4.80
CA LEU A 81 -10.35 13.30 -3.59
C LEU A 81 -9.63 11.95 -3.43
N TRP A 82 -10.26 10.84 -3.80
CA TRP A 82 -9.62 9.51 -3.81
C TRP A 82 -8.41 9.46 -4.76
N ILE A 83 -8.54 10.00 -5.98
CA ILE A 83 -7.42 10.09 -6.93
C ILE A 83 -6.31 10.99 -6.37
N ALA A 84 -6.68 12.15 -5.81
CA ALA A 84 -5.72 13.09 -5.24
C ALA A 84 -4.90 12.48 -4.09
N ILE A 85 -5.55 11.71 -3.20
CA ILE A 85 -4.87 11.05 -2.09
C ILE A 85 -3.97 9.91 -2.58
N SER A 86 -4.40 9.14 -3.58
CA SER A 86 -3.60 8.05 -4.17
C SER A 86 -2.24 8.55 -4.67
N SER A 87 -2.21 9.75 -5.25
CA SER A 87 -0.99 10.34 -5.84
C SER A 87 0.09 10.70 -4.80
N ILE A 88 -0.21 10.60 -3.50
CA ILE A 88 0.76 10.79 -2.41
C ILE A 88 1.61 9.52 -2.19
N ALA A 89 1.07 8.32 -2.47
CA ALA A 89 1.76 7.06 -2.22
C ALA A 89 3.15 6.92 -2.91
N PRO A 90 3.36 7.37 -4.16
CA PRO A 90 4.68 7.35 -4.80
C PRO A 90 5.76 8.13 -4.04
N ILE A 91 5.38 9.18 -3.31
CA ILE A 91 6.32 9.99 -2.51
C ILE A 91 6.91 9.12 -1.38
N GLY A 92 6.07 8.31 -0.72
CA GLY A 92 6.51 7.38 0.32
C GLY A 92 7.51 6.33 -0.19
N LEU A 93 7.30 5.84 -1.42
CA LEU A 93 8.23 4.91 -2.09
C LEU A 93 9.59 5.55 -2.36
N LEU A 94 9.61 6.81 -2.83
CA LEU A 94 10.85 7.55 -3.06
C LEU A 94 11.59 7.86 -1.77
N MET A 95 10.88 8.27 -0.71
CA MET A 95 11.46 8.52 0.61
C MET A 95 12.12 7.28 1.19
N SER A 96 11.46 6.13 1.12
CA SER A 96 12.02 4.85 1.58
C SER A 96 13.24 4.41 0.75
N GLY A 97 13.16 4.57 -0.57
CA GLY A 97 14.25 4.24 -1.49
C GLY A 97 15.50 5.09 -1.28
N TYR A 98 15.33 6.40 -1.07
CA TYR A 98 16.43 7.33 -0.80
C TYR A 98 16.99 7.15 0.62
N GLY A 99 16.13 7.02 1.63
CA GLY A 99 16.52 6.83 3.03
C GLY A 99 17.36 5.56 3.27
N SER A 100 17.22 4.54 2.43
CA SER A 100 18.01 3.31 2.50
C SER A 100 19.51 3.51 2.17
N ASN A 101 19.92 4.63 1.56
CA ASN A 101 21.28 4.94 1.11
C ASN A 101 22.02 3.75 0.43
N ASN A 102 21.33 3.09 -0.51
CA ASN A 102 21.88 1.98 -1.28
C ASN A 102 21.53 2.14 -2.78
N LYS A 103 22.51 1.94 -3.66
CA LYS A 103 22.37 2.13 -5.12
C LYS A 103 21.21 1.31 -5.70
N TYR A 104 21.07 0.06 -5.28
CA TYR A 104 20.05 -0.85 -5.79
C TYR A 104 18.66 -0.55 -5.21
N SER A 105 18.57 -0.25 -3.92
CA SER A 105 17.31 0.13 -3.26
C SER A 105 16.75 1.43 -3.85
N PHE A 106 17.61 2.42 -4.08
CA PHE A 106 17.21 3.70 -4.66
C PHE A 106 16.71 3.54 -6.11
N SER A 107 17.44 2.79 -6.94
CA SER A 107 17.00 2.49 -8.31
C SER A 107 15.70 1.65 -8.32
N GLY A 108 15.53 0.75 -7.36
CA GLY A 108 14.26 0.03 -7.14
C GLY A 108 13.10 0.96 -6.79
N GLY A 109 13.30 1.89 -5.86
CA GLY A 109 12.32 2.90 -5.47
C GLY A 109 11.91 3.80 -6.62
N LEU A 110 12.88 4.27 -7.42
CA LEU A 110 12.60 5.07 -8.63
C LEU A 110 11.72 4.32 -9.64
N ARG A 111 12.01 3.03 -9.89
CA ARG A 111 11.20 2.21 -10.81
C ARG A 111 9.79 1.99 -10.28
N ALA A 112 9.63 1.73 -8.99
CA ALA A 112 8.33 1.55 -8.37
C ALA A 112 7.50 2.85 -8.42
N ALA A 113 8.12 4.00 -8.13
CA ALA A 113 7.45 5.30 -8.22
C ALA A 113 7.04 5.62 -9.67
N ALA A 114 7.94 5.42 -10.64
CA ALA A 114 7.64 5.63 -12.06
C ALA A 114 6.49 4.72 -12.54
N GLN A 115 6.48 3.46 -12.10
CA GLN A 115 5.39 2.53 -12.41
C GLN A 115 4.07 3.01 -11.81
N SER A 116 4.04 3.38 -10.52
CA SER A 116 2.83 3.87 -9.87
C SER A 116 2.26 5.11 -10.57
N ILE A 117 3.09 6.11 -10.87
CA ILE A 117 2.68 7.33 -11.58
C ILE A 117 2.15 7.01 -12.98
N SER A 118 2.80 6.08 -13.69
CA SER A 118 2.40 5.67 -15.03
C SER A 118 1.00 5.06 -15.07
N TYR A 119 0.58 4.36 -14.01
CA TYR A 119 -0.76 3.76 -13.92
C TYR A 119 -1.84 4.73 -13.40
N GLU A 120 -1.48 5.87 -12.80
CA GLU A 120 -2.45 6.92 -12.44
C GLU A 120 -2.97 7.68 -13.67
N ILE A 121 -2.13 7.86 -14.67
CA ILE A 121 -2.48 8.57 -15.92
C ILE A 121 -3.66 7.90 -16.65
N PRO A 122 -3.68 6.57 -16.91
CA PRO A 122 -4.84 5.93 -17.54
C PRO A 122 -6.02 5.73 -16.57
N LEU A 123 -5.78 5.62 -15.26
CA LEU A 123 -6.84 5.47 -14.26
C LEU A 123 -7.74 6.73 -14.20
N THR A 124 -7.13 7.91 -14.19
CA THR A 124 -7.83 9.20 -14.07
C THR A 124 -8.90 9.43 -15.16
N PRO A 125 -8.64 9.27 -16.47
CA PRO A 125 -9.65 9.44 -17.51
C PRO A 125 -10.70 8.32 -17.50
N CYS A 126 -10.35 7.08 -17.11
CA CYS A 126 -11.37 6.03 -16.92
C CYS A 126 -12.38 6.44 -15.84
N VAL A 127 -11.90 6.99 -14.73
CA VAL A 127 -12.78 7.49 -13.68
C VAL A 127 -13.57 8.71 -14.14
N LEU A 128 -12.93 9.65 -14.84
CA LEU A 128 -13.58 10.83 -15.41
C LEU A 128 -14.74 10.44 -16.34
N SER A 129 -14.55 9.41 -17.16
CA SER A 129 -15.57 8.93 -18.11
C SER A 129 -16.84 8.36 -17.45
N ILE A 130 -16.76 7.97 -16.18
CA ILE A 130 -17.91 7.49 -15.40
C ILE A 130 -18.59 8.65 -14.67
N SER A 131 -17.84 9.70 -14.35
CA SER A 131 -18.35 10.88 -13.61
C SER A 131 -19.00 11.95 -14.48
N LEU A 132 -18.72 11.95 -15.80
CA LEU A 132 -19.37 12.78 -16.83
C LEU A 132 -20.57 12.05 -17.41
#